data_AF-A0A2V6NSI5-F1
#
_entry.id   AF-A0A2V6NSI5-F1
#
_cell.length_a   1.000
_cell.length_b   1.000
_cell.length_c   1.000
_cell.angle_alpha   90.00
_cell.angle_beta   90.00
_cell.angle_gamma   90.00
#
_symmetry.space_group_name_H-M   'P 1'
#
loop_
_entity.id
_entity.type
_entity.pdbx_description
1 polymer ?
#
loop_
_entity_poly.entity_id
_entity_poly.type
_entity_poly.pdbx_seq_one_letter_code
_entity_poly.pdbx_strand_id
1 'polypeptide(L)'
;MGIEGLIELGETNRAREWISRALALEPDDPTVQYNVACGLTKLGEVEWALDLLEHSLRNAPPEMISWVKHDADLDSLRNHPRYQEILELIEQT
;
A
#
# COMPACT_ATOMS: atom_id res chain seq x y z
N MET A 1 -8.00 6.08 -15.45
CA MET A 1 -8.61 6.02 -14.11
C MET A 1 -7.69 5.19 -13.24
N GLY A 2 -7.21 5.74 -12.14
CA GLY A 2 -6.43 4.97 -11.17
C GLY A 2 -7.31 4.06 -10.34
N ILE A 3 -6.67 3.30 -9.44
CA ILE A 3 -7.36 2.39 -8.53
C ILE A 3 -8.41 3.07 -7.65
N GLU A 4 -8.14 4.30 -7.19
CA GLU A 4 -9.06 5.06 -6.33
C GLU A 4 -10.42 5.27 -6.99
N GLY A 5 -10.43 5.74 -8.24
CA GLY A 5 -11.69 5.95 -8.97
C GLY A 5 -12.48 4.66 -9.21
N LEU A 6 -11.79 3.51 -9.34
CA LEU A 6 -12.47 2.21 -9.44
C LEU A 6 -13.10 1.80 -8.10
N ILE A 7 -12.43 2.10 -6.99
CA ILE A 7 -12.92 1.84 -5.64
C ILE A 7 -14.11 2.75 -5.31
N GLU A 8 -14.02 4.05 -5.61
CA GLU A 8 -15.11 5.02 -5.39
C GLU A 8 -16.39 4.66 -6.16
N LEU A 9 -16.24 4.09 -7.36
CA LEU A 9 -17.36 3.61 -8.16
C LEU A 9 -17.90 2.25 -7.73
N GLY A 10 -17.32 1.61 -6.70
CA GLY A 10 -17.69 0.27 -6.26
C GLY A 10 -17.29 -0.84 -7.24
N GLU A 11 -16.42 -0.54 -8.21
CA GLU A 11 -15.95 -1.49 -9.23
C GLU A 11 -14.80 -2.36 -8.70
N THR A 12 -15.03 -3.04 -7.57
CA THR A 12 -14.01 -3.83 -6.85
C THR A 12 -13.28 -4.83 -7.75
N ASN A 13 -13.98 -5.50 -8.68
CA ASN A 13 -13.35 -6.45 -9.58
C ASN A 13 -12.36 -5.79 -10.55
N ARG A 14 -12.71 -4.60 -11.06
CA ARG A 14 -11.82 -3.83 -11.94
C ARG A 14 -10.66 -3.24 -11.16
N ALA A 15 -10.87 -2.84 -9.91
CA ALA A 15 -9.80 -2.41 -9.01
C ALA A 15 -8.78 -3.54 -8.80
N ARG A 16 -9.23 -4.78 -8.54
CA ARG A 16 -8.35 -5.95 -8.42
C ARG A 16 -7.61 -6.28 -9.73
N GLU A 17 -8.28 -6.17 -10.87
CA GLU A 17 -7.62 -6.34 -12.18
C GLU A 17 -6.53 -5.28 -12.39
N TRP A 18 -6.81 -4.03 -12.02
CA TRP A 18 -5.84 -2.95 -12.08
C TRP A 18 -4.63 -3.23 -11.18
N ILE A 19 -4.85 -3.68 -9.94
CA ILE A 19 -3.78 -4.10 -9.00
C ILE A 19 -2.89 -5.15 -9.65
N SER A 20 -3.51 -6.23 -10.15
CA SER A 20 -2.77 -7.34 -10.75
C SER A 20 -1.94 -6.88 -11.95
N ARG A 21 -2.48 -5.97 -12.77
CA ARG A 21 -1.77 -5.41 -13.93
C ARG A 21 -0.63 -4.50 -13.50
N ALA A 22 -0.83 -3.64 -12.50
CA ALA A 22 0.20 -2.73 -12.01
C ALA A 22 1.41 -3.51 -11.48
N LEU A 23 1.17 -4.51 -10.62
CA LEU A 23 2.23 -5.37 -10.09
C LEU A 23 2.88 -6.25 -11.17
N ALA A 24 2.17 -6.62 -12.25
CA ALA A 24 2.76 -7.38 -13.33
C ALA A 24 3.69 -6.55 -14.24
N LEU A 25 3.44 -5.24 -14.34
CA LEU A 25 4.24 -4.32 -15.15
C LEU A 25 5.50 -3.88 -14.42
N GLU A 26 5.35 -3.48 -13.16
CA GLU A 26 6.42 -2.91 -12.35
C GLU A 26 6.41 -3.57 -10.96
N PRO A 27 6.79 -4.87 -10.86
CA PRO A 27 6.69 -5.64 -9.63
C PRO A 27 7.61 -5.11 -8.52
N ASP A 28 8.72 -4.47 -8.87
CA ASP A 28 9.76 -4.01 -7.95
C ASP A 28 9.76 -2.49 -7.74
N ASP A 29 8.81 -1.75 -8.33
CA ASP A 29 8.71 -0.30 -8.13
C ASP A 29 8.02 0.00 -6.79
N PRO A 30 8.73 0.64 -5.82
CA PRO A 30 8.16 0.92 -4.50
C PRO A 30 6.93 1.82 -4.54
N THR A 31 6.86 2.74 -5.52
CA THR A 31 5.72 3.64 -5.71
C THR A 31 4.49 2.86 -6.18
N VAL A 32 4.67 1.92 -7.12
CA VAL A 32 3.59 1.06 -7.59
C VAL A 32 3.09 0.14 -6.48
N GLN A 33 4.01 -0.52 -5.77
CA GLN A 33 3.66 -1.38 -4.64
C GLN A 33 2.91 -0.61 -3.55
N TYR A 34 3.36 0.61 -3.23
CA TYR A 34 2.70 1.48 -2.27
C TYR A 34 1.28 1.85 -2.71
N ASN A 35 1.10 2.34 -3.95
CA ASN A 35 -0.20 2.71 -4.48
C ASN A 35 -1.18 1.53 -4.49
N VAL A 36 -0.67 0.33 -4.80
CA VAL A 36 -1.44 -0.90 -4.72
C VAL A 36 -1.83 -1.22 -3.28
N ALA A 37 -0.92 -1.05 -2.31
CA ALA A 37 -1.21 -1.27 -0.90
C ALA A 37 -2.30 -0.32 -0.37
N CYS A 38 -2.28 0.95 -0.76
CA CYS A 38 -3.37 1.89 -0.44
C CYS A 38 -4.72 1.42 -0.98
N GLY A 39 -4.76 0.97 -2.23
CA GLY A 39 -5.98 0.42 -2.80
C GLY A 39 -6.46 -0.87 -2.13
N LEU A 40 -5.55 -1.79 -1.78
CA LEU A 40 -5.87 -3.00 -1.04
C LEU A 40 -6.42 -2.68 0.36
N THR A 41 -5.87 -1.66 1.02
CA THR A 41 -6.36 -1.15 2.30
C THR A 41 -7.80 -0.68 2.20
N LYS A 42 -8.11 0.14 1.19
CA LYS A 42 -9.48 0.61 0.90
C LYS A 42 -10.43 -0.53 0.54
N LEU A 43 -9.94 -1.62 -0.05
CA LEU A 43 -10.71 -2.82 -0.37
C LEU A 43 -10.88 -3.78 0.82
N GLY A 44 -10.22 -3.53 1.95
CA GLY A 44 -10.24 -4.40 3.13
C GLY A 44 -9.33 -5.62 3.04
N GLU A 45 -8.47 -5.69 2.02
CA GLU A 45 -7.48 -6.76 1.83
C GLU A 45 -6.23 -6.50 2.67
N VAL A 46 -6.42 -6.46 3.99
CA VAL A 46 -5.44 -5.97 4.98
C VAL A 46 -4.10 -6.69 4.90
N GLU A 47 -4.09 -8.03 4.88
CA GLU A 47 -2.83 -8.79 4.88
C GLU A 47 -1.99 -8.53 3.62
N TRP A 48 -2.63 -8.43 2.45
CA TRP A 48 -1.92 -8.14 1.21
C TRP A 48 -1.40 -6.71 1.14
N ALA A 49 -2.15 -5.76 1.71
CA ALA A 49 -1.68 -4.39 1.85
C ALA A 49 -0.42 -4.33 2.72
N LEU A 50 -0.41 -5.04 3.85
CA LEU A 50 0.73 -5.09 4.77
C LEU A 50 1.97 -5.73 4.14
N ASP A 51 1.80 -6.84 3.40
CA ASP A 51 2.91 -7.50 2.71
C ASP A 51 3.58 -6.58 1.69
N LEU A 52 2.79 -5.80 0.93
CA LEU A 52 3.31 -4.83 -0.02
C LEU A 52 3.92 -3.59 0.66
N LEU A 53 3.34 -3.12 1.77
CA LEU A 53 3.95 -2.04 2.55
C LEU A 53 5.31 -2.45 3.10
N GLU A 54 5.43 -3.65 3.66
CA GLU A 54 6.72 -4.16 4.15
C GLU A 54 7.76 -4.21 3.03
N HIS A 55 7.39 -4.69 1.85
CA HIS A 55 8.30 -4.75 0.71
C HIS A 55 8.70 -3.36 0.19
N SER A 56 7.71 -2.51 -0.05
CA SER A 56 7.92 -1.17 -0.63
C SER A 56 8.74 -0.27 0.28
N LEU A 57 8.56 -0.39 1.60
CA LEU A 57 9.22 0.48 2.58
C LEU A 57 10.61 0.03 3.00
N ARG A 58 10.97 -1.24 2.79
CA ARG A 58 12.26 -1.80 3.20
C ARG A 58 13.47 -1.02 2.66
N ASN A 59 13.38 -0.48 1.45
CA ASN A 59 14.43 0.32 0.81
C ASN A 59 13.90 1.70 0.37
N ALA A 60 12.78 2.14 0.93
CA ALA A 60 12.18 3.40 0.57
C ALA A 60 13.05 4.58 1.06
N PRO A 61 13.12 5.68 0.29
CA PRO A 61 13.78 6.89 0.75
C PRO A 61 13.06 7.47 1.99
N PRO A 62 13.77 8.13 2.92
CA PRO A 62 13.17 8.66 4.15
C PRO A 62 11.96 9.55 3.93
N GLU A 63 11.92 10.29 2.82
CA GLU A 63 10.80 11.15 2.44
C GLU A 63 9.50 10.33 2.24
N MET A 64 9.61 9.15 1.62
CA MET A 64 8.48 8.25 1.43
C MET A 64 8.00 7.67 2.76
N ILE A 65 8.93 7.25 3.63
CA ILE A 65 8.62 6.74 4.98
C ILE A 65 7.86 7.79 5.79
N SER A 66 8.29 9.05 5.73
CA SER A 66 7.59 10.14 6.44
C SER A 66 6.17 10.34 5.91
N TRP A 67 5.97 10.21 4.60
CA TRP A 67 4.66 10.40 3.99
C TRP A 67 3.68 9.27 4.35
N VAL A 68 4.15 8.01 4.34
CA VAL A 68 3.37 6.81 4.70
C VAL A 68 2.72 6.92 6.08
N LYS A 69 3.44 7.48 7.06
CA LYS A 69 2.94 7.65 8.44
C LYS A 69 1.74 8.59 8.53
N HIS A 70 1.59 9.49 7.56
CA HIS A 70 0.56 10.51 7.52
C HIS A 70 -0.50 10.27 6.44
N ASP A 71 -0.34 9.27 5.58
CA ASP A 71 -1.34 8.94 4.57
C ASP A 71 -2.64 8.47 5.25
N ALA A 72 -3.75 9.07 4.82
CA ALA A 72 -5.10 8.75 5.28
C ALA A 72 -5.60 7.42 4.71
N ASP A 73 -5.08 6.97 3.57
CA ASP A 73 -5.42 5.68 2.97
C ASP A 73 -5.04 4.51 3.88
N LEU A 74 -4.05 4.72 4.76
CA LEU A 74 -3.53 3.74 5.69
C LEU A 74 -4.09 3.91 7.11
N ASP A 75 -5.05 4.82 7.33
CA ASP A 75 -5.63 5.08 8.65
C ASP A 75 -6.20 3.81 9.31
N SER A 76 -6.81 2.93 8.51
CA SER A 76 -7.36 1.66 9.01
C SER A 76 -6.28 0.66 9.45
N LEU A 77 -5.05 0.78 8.92
CA LEU A 77 -3.91 -0.06 9.27
C LEU A 77 -3.10 0.50 10.44
N ARG A 78 -3.25 1.77 10.81
CA ARG A 78 -2.41 2.40 11.85
C ARG A 78 -2.42 1.65 13.18
N ASN A 79 -3.55 1.07 13.58
CA ASN A 79 -3.62 0.31 14.84
C ASN A 79 -3.29 -1.18 14.66
N HIS A 80 -2.93 -1.62 13.46
CA HIS A 80 -2.60 -3.01 13.18
C HIS A 80 -1.20 -3.34 13.72
N PRO A 81 -1.03 -4.42 14.50
CA PRO A 81 0.28 -4.79 15.06
C PRO A 81 1.38 -4.91 14.02
N ARG A 82 1.13 -5.61 12.90
CA ARG A 82 2.11 -5.72 11.79
C ARG A 82 2.47 -4.36 11.18
N TYR A 83 1.54 -3.41 11.12
CA TYR A 83 1.84 -2.09 10.56
C TYR A 83 2.82 -1.33 11.47
N GLN A 84 2.63 -1.40 12.78
CA GLN A 84 3.55 -0.82 13.76
C GLN A 84 4.93 -1.48 13.69
N GLU A 85 4.99 -2.82 13.59
CA GLU A 85 6.25 -3.56 13.40
C GLU A 85 6.99 -3.12 12.13
N ILE A 86 6.28 -2.94 11.02
CA ILE A 86 6.87 -2.44 9.76
C ILE A 86 7.48 -1.05 9.97
N LEU A 87 6.75 -0.12 10.61
CA LEU A 87 7.24 1.23 10.87
C LEU A 87 8.47 1.23 11.79
N GLU A 88 8.48 0.40 12.84
CA GLU A 88 9.62 0.28 13.75
C GLU A 88 10.87 -0.27 13.06
N LEU A 89 10.70 -1.26 12.15
CA LEU A 89 11.79 -1.86 11.39
C LEU A 89 12.46 -0.84 10.45
N ILE A 90 11.68 -0.03 9.76
CA ILE A 90 12.19 0.95 8.78
C ILE A 90 12.71 2.23 9.44
N GLU A 91 12.29 2.57 10.66
CA GLU A 91 12.85 3.70 11.42
C GLU A 91 14.26 3.42 11.98
N GLN A 92 14.63 2.15 12.12
CA GLN A 92 15.91 1.72 12.68
C GLN A 92 17.03 1.54 11.63
N THR A 93 16.70 1.68 10.34
CA THR A 93 17.62 1.50 9.20
C THR A 93 18.15 2.85 8.71
#